data_AF-I2E184-F1
#
_entry.id   AF-I2E184-F1
#
_cell.length_a   1.000
_cell.length_b   1.000
_cell.length_c   1.000
_cell.angle_alpha   90.00
_cell.angle_beta   90.00
_cell.angle_gamma   90.00
#
_symmetry.space_group_name_H-M   'P 1'
#
loop_
_entity.id
_entity.type
_entity.pdbx_description
1 polymer ?
#
loop_
_entity_poly.entity_id
_entity_poly.type
_entity_poly.pdbx_seq_one_letter_code
_entity_poly.pdbx_strand_id
1 'polypeptide(L)'
;MSKHPQVPGVDLRTIRDLFAKHEKAKNRYLLATTLEVLHRPPEEADALLRQLAGAGYIEWDGTSSKDWDLTAYGLRLIADDLAPRLTRQAVDEVVATVLRRARAINRDERRIVRITEMRLFGSALDNAREGYGDVDLEVRINARKHPEAEVARAHAQIAAKIPQSWRNSFFRNLNAEEDYDRRDVTKELARGIKGLSLSSRATESLGCEYRCIYRFDLDTSEELAPASEIVARTTPALKPADEILSEPLPARTIIEPLGLAKPDETLPSRGLSIRMEDLAFDEAVAWLGQSGPDGSYTAVDTTSNAARRFAGARFLFDEWRDPGLSGLELFQRTLDWASLYDLPISKVDRAFTLRTFRKTRIANFHALMVERVADRIEADLVLRPLDHDPSRPQRPGTSLHISPRMVAAHHSLAVALARMLDETRLTGQVDFRAEFDLTGQRRNTYAALPDLSDISRVLRRLLPRVNFPDEVLSEARKRKEEYETSLPINREFAIRAYRCDETQQPTAFAAASLGAEWWEEPVEIDDEGNEVLGFLKGEEELWSACEPFEERLRDALAELPGCNFLSISHEAPIPAK
;
A
#
# COMPACT_ATOMS: atom_id res chain seq x y z
N MET A 1 2.83 30.46 6.69
CA MET A 1 4.07 29.67 6.85
C MET A 1 3.73 28.27 7.36
N SER A 2 4.42 27.23 6.88
CA SER A 2 4.18 25.84 7.30
C SER A 2 4.38 25.67 8.83
N LYS A 3 3.73 24.67 9.45
CA LYS A 3 3.98 24.29 10.87
C LYS A 3 5.35 23.61 11.06
N HIS A 4 5.96 23.26 9.93
CA HIS A 4 7.06 22.34 9.77
C HIS A 4 8.17 23.05 8.96
N PRO A 5 9.44 23.09 9.43
CA PRO A 5 10.63 23.45 8.69
C PRO A 5 10.57 22.94 7.26
N GLN A 6 10.86 23.83 6.32
CA GLN A 6 10.96 23.43 4.93
C GLN A 6 12.36 22.89 4.67
N VAL A 7 12.42 21.77 3.96
CA VAL A 7 13.66 21.16 3.51
C VAL A 7 13.74 21.41 2.00
N PRO A 8 14.80 22.07 1.49
CA PRO A 8 14.92 22.35 0.06
C PRO A 8 14.82 21.08 -0.79
N GLY A 9 14.03 21.12 -1.85
CA GLY A 9 13.95 20.04 -2.84
C GLY A 9 13.12 18.81 -2.44
N VAL A 10 12.49 18.79 -1.26
CA VAL A 10 11.55 17.73 -0.84
C VAL A 10 10.35 18.35 -0.14
N ASP A 11 9.14 18.03 -0.58
CA ASP A 11 7.94 18.52 0.08
C ASP A 11 7.63 17.73 1.37
N LEU A 12 6.85 18.37 2.26
CA LEU A 12 6.53 17.82 3.57
C LEU A 12 5.73 16.52 3.52
N ARG A 13 4.94 16.30 2.45
CA ARG A 13 4.18 15.07 2.31
C ARG A 13 5.11 13.91 2.01
N THR A 14 6.10 14.10 1.14
CA THR A 14 7.14 13.09 0.89
C THR A 14 7.92 12.74 2.15
N ILE A 15 8.32 13.73 2.96
CA ILE A 15 9.03 13.49 4.23
C ILE A 15 8.14 12.70 5.21
N ARG A 16 6.87 13.12 5.34
CA ARG A 16 5.89 12.43 6.19
C ARG A 16 5.69 10.98 5.76
N ASP A 17 5.51 10.73 4.46
CA ASP A 17 5.28 9.40 3.92
C ASP A 17 6.51 8.50 4.11
N LEU A 18 7.73 9.06 3.97
CA LEU A 18 8.98 8.36 4.27
C LEU A 18 9.02 7.90 5.74
N PHE A 19 8.79 8.82 6.69
CA PHE A 19 8.82 8.48 8.12
C PHE A 19 7.70 7.51 8.51
N ALA A 20 6.50 7.69 7.96
CA ALA A 20 5.39 6.78 8.21
C ALA A 20 5.66 5.35 7.69
N LYS A 21 6.38 5.21 6.57
CA LYS A 21 6.83 3.91 6.07
C LYS A 21 7.94 3.32 6.94
N HIS A 22 8.91 4.14 7.35
CA HIS A 22 10.00 3.70 8.24
C HIS A 22 9.47 3.15 9.57
N GLU A 23 8.57 3.88 10.23
CA GLU A 23 7.93 3.45 11.49
C GLU A 23 7.18 2.11 11.36
N LYS A 24 6.54 1.87 10.21
CA LYS A 24 5.86 0.60 9.92
C LYS A 24 6.84 -0.55 9.66
N ALA A 25 8.01 -0.25 9.10
CA ALA A 25 8.98 -1.23 8.65
C ALA A 25 9.86 -1.81 9.78
N LYS A 26 9.71 -1.32 11.04
CA LYS A 26 10.37 -1.76 12.30
C LYS A 26 11.65 -2.60 12.14
N ASN A 27 12.79 -2.06 12.62
CA ASN A 27 14.13 -2.68 12.53
C ASN A 27 14.78 -2.62 11.13
N ARG A 28 14.39 -1.65 10.29
CA ARG A 28 15.05 -1.35 9.02
C ARG A 28 15.73 0.00 9.12
N TYR A 29 16.90 0.17 8.51
CA TYR A 29 17.58 1.46 8.52
C TYR A 29 16.75 2.55 7.79
N LEU A 30 16.75 3.78 8.28
CA LEU A 30 16.17 4.94 7.62
C LEU A 30 16.89 5.23 6.31
N LEU A 31 18.21 5.01 6.22
CA LEU A 31 18.91 5.05 4.93
C LEU A 31 18.31 4.04 3.95
N ALA A 32 18.12 2.78 4.36
CA ALA A 32 17.50 1.76 3.50
C ALA A 32 16.07 2.15 3.08
N THR A 33 15.29 2.71 4.00
CA THR A 33 13.93 3.18 3.71
C THR A 33 13.95 4.34 2.70
N THR A 34 14.91 5.26 2.82
CA THR A 34 15.10 6.40 1.91
C THR A 34 15.50 5.94 0.51
N LEU A 35 16.45 5.01 0.44
CA LEU A 35 16.92 4.33 -0.77
C LEU A 35 15.79 3.59 -1.51
N GLU A 36 14.85 3.00 -0.76
CA GLU A 36 13.72 2.23 -1.28
C GLU A 36 12.57 3.14 -1.73
N VAL A 37 12.22 4.16 -0.94
CA VAL A 37 11.01 4.97 -1.16
C VAL A 37 11.25 6.17 -2.08
N LEU A 38 12.43 6.79 -1.98
CA LEU A 38 12.76 7.99 -2.76
C LEU A 38 13.62 7.67 -3.99
N HIS A 39 14.06 6.42 -4.15
CA HIS A 39 14.84 5.95 -5.29
C HIS A 39 16.10 6.80 -5.55
N ARG A 40 16.77 7.27 -4.49
CA ARG A 40 18.00 8.06 -4.58
C ARG A 40 19.22 7.17 -4.36
N PRO A 41 20.36 7.44 -5.03
CA PRO A 41 21.64 6.86 -4.68
C PRO A 41 22.04 7.13 -3.22
N PRO A 42 22.92 6.30 -2.62
CA PRO A 42 23.36 6.44 -1.23
C PRO A 42 23.84 7.83 -0.84
N GLU A 43 24.61 8.49 -1.70
CA GLU A 43 25.17 9.82 -1.45
C GLU A 43 24.10 10.92 -1.46
N GLU A 44 23.14 10.83 -2.39
CA GLU A 44 22.00 11.74 -2.45
C GLU A 44 21.03 11.52 -1.28
N ALA A 45 20.86 10.26 -0.85
CA ALA A 45 20.05 9.90 0.30
C ALA A 45 20.70 10.38 1.60
N ASP A 46 22.01 10.20 1.80
CA ASP A 46 22.79 10.73 2.92
C ASP A 46 22.69 12.26 3.00
N ALA A 47 22.84 12.95 1.87
CA ALA A 47 22.72 14.39 1.81
C ALA A 47 21.33 14.86 2.23
N LEU A 48 20.27 14.18 1.77
CA LEU A 48 18.90 14.47 2.20
C LEU A 48 18.71 14.22 3.69
N LEU A 49 19.14 13.08 4.21
CA LEU A 49 18.98 12.74 5.63
C LEU A 49 19.68 13.76 6.53
N ARG A 50 20.89 14.20 6.17
CA ARG A 50 21.57 15.30 6.88
C ARG A 50 20.80 16.63 6.82
N GLN A 51 20.12 16.92 5.71
CA GLN A 51 19.22 18.10 5.65
C GLN A 51 17.99 17.93 6.54
N LEU A 52 17.39 16.74 6.58
CA LEU A 52 16.27 16.44 7.49
C LEU A 52 16.70 16.56 8.96
N ALA A 53 17.93 16.14 9.27
CA ALA A 53 18.52 16.26 10.60
C ALA A 53 18.81 17.73 10.96
N GLY A 54 19.35 18.52 10.02
CA GLY A 54 19.49 19.96 10.18
C GLY A 54 18.16 20.70 10.36
N ALA A 55 17.05 20.13 9.89
CA ALA A 55 15.69 20.61 10.13
C ALA A 55 15.06 20.06 11.43
N GLY A 56 15.80 19.26 12.21
CA GLY A 56 15.39 18.72 13.51
C GLY A 56 14.43 17.53 13.44
N TYR A 57 14.16 16.96 12.26
CA TYR A 57 13.22 15.84 12.11
C TYR A 57 13.79 14.50 12.58
N ILE A 58 15.09 14.32 12.39
CA ILE A 58 15.81 13.10 12.70
C ILE A 58 17.11 13.45 13.41
N GLU A 59 17.64 12.51 14.16
CA GLU A 59 18.93 12.64 14.83
C GLU A 59 19.82 11.47 14.44
N TRP A 60 21.12 11.75 14.35
CA TRP A 60 22.10 10.72 14.09
C TRP A 60 22.40 10.03 15.42
N ASP A 61 21.90 8.80 15.62
CA ASP A 61 22.21 8.03 16.82
C ASP A 61 23.73 7.80 16.89
N GLY A 62 24.33 7.38 15.76
CA GLY A 62 25.79 7.25 15.63
C GLY A 62 26.45 6.31 16.64
N THR A 63 25.72 5.73 17.60
CA THR A 63 26.21 4.92 18.72
C THR A 63 25.61 3.52 18.72
N SER A 64 24.28 3.37 18.77
CA SER A 64 23.59 2.06 18.83
C SER A 64 23.13 1.53 17.48
N SER A 65 22.34 2.29 16.73
CA SER A 65 21.78 1.87 15.43
C SER A 65 22.69 2.19 14.24
N LYS A 66 23.66 3.11 14.43
CA LYS A 66 24.56 3.64 13.38
C LYS A 66 23.78 4.14 12.15
N ASP A 67 22.63 4.69 12.44
CA ASP A 67 21.66 5.19 11.48
C ASP A 67 20.90 6.36 12.14
N TRP A 68 19.78 6.76 11.54
CA TRP A 68 18.98 7.89 11.96
C TRP A 68 17.76 7.47 12.77
N ASP A 69 17.54 8.14 13.89
CA ASP A 69 16.33 8.01 14.69
C ASP A 69 15.39 9.19 14.46
N LEU A 70 14.08 8.93 14.51
CA LEU A 70 13.08 9.99 14.45
C LEU A 70 13.07 10.76 15.76
N THR A 71 13.22 12.08 15.70
CA THR A 71 13.03 12.93 16.87
C THR A 71 11.53 13.02 17.23
N ALA A 72 11.22 13.58 18.39
CA ALA A 72 9.84 13.95 18.74
C ALA A 72 9.18 14.84 17.66
N TYR A 73 9.98 15.58 16.90
CA TYR A 73 9.51 16.43 15.82
C TYR A 73 9.20 15.65 14.54
N GLY A 74 10.04 14.67 14.16
CA GLY A 74 9.74 13.71 13.09
C GLY A 74 8.47 12.92 13.35
N LEU A 75 8.29 12.43 14.59
CA LEU A 75 7.07 11.73 15.01
C LEU A 75 5.82 12.63 14.94
N ARG A 76 5.97 13.91 15.27
CA ARG A 76 4.87 14.89 15.12
C ARG A 76 4.48 15.10 13.66
N LEU A 77 5.45 15.13 12.74
CA LEU A 77 5.17 15.26 11.30
C LEU A 77 4.35 14.07 10.78
N ILE A 78 4.64 12.85 11.24
CA ILE A 78 3.84 11.65 10.91
C ILE A 78 2.38 11.82 11.32
N ALA A 79 2.16 12.32 12.54
CA ALA A 79 0.84 12.50 13.13
C ALA A 79 0.04 13.67 12.52
N ASP A 80 0.71 14.68 11.94
CA ASP A 80 0.07 15.85 11.33
C ASP A 80 -0.61 15.45 10.01
N ASP A 81 -1.88 15.86 9.83
CA ASP A 81 -2.61 15.63 8.58
C ASP A 81 -2.18 16.57 7.44
N LEU A 82 -1.28 17.51 7.72
CA LEU A 82 -0.80 18.56 6.82
C LEU A 82 -1.92 19.47 6.30
N ALA A 83 -3.04 19.56 7.03
CA ALA A 83 -4.15 20.42 6.65
C ALA A 83 -3.76 21.92 6.69
N PRO A 84 -4.41 22.75 5.85
CA PRO A 84 -4.23 24.20 5.90
C PRO A 84 -4.50 24.77 7.29
N ARG A 85 -3.78 25.83 7.67
CA ARG A 85 -4.00 26.48 8.96
C ARG A 85 -5.41 27.07 9.05
N LEU A 86 -6.03 26.89 10.21
CA LEU A 86 -7.28 27.55 10.59
C LEU A 86 -7.01 29.00 10.98
N THR A 87 -7.94 29.88 10.61
CA THR A 87 -8.00 31.24 11.17
C THR A 87 -8.55 31.19 12.59
N ARG A 88 -8.36 32.26 13.36
CA ARG A 88 -8.97 32.39 14.69
C ARG A 88 -10.49 32.20 14.64
N GLN A 89 -11.14 32.82 13.67
CA GLN A 89 -12.58 32.70 13.45
C GLN A 89 -12.99 31.24 13.23
N ALA A 90 -12.26 30.49 12.41
CA ALA A 90 -12.55 29.08 12.17
C ALA A 90 -12.40 28.22 13.45
N VAL A 91 -11.40 28.52 14.29
CA VAL A 91 -11.24 27.88 15.61
C VAL A 91 -12.46 28.15 16.49
N ASP A 92 -12.90 29.40 16.58
CA ASP A 92 -14.05 29.79 17.41
C ASP A 92 -15.35 29.14 16.91
N GLU A 93 -15.54 29.04 15.60
CA GLU A 93 -16.68 28.35 14.97
C GLU A 93 -16.69 26.85 15.26
N VAL A 94 -15.51 26.21 15.23
CA VAL A 94 -15.35 24.80 15.61
C VAL A 94 -15.72 24.61 17.07
N VAL A 95 -15.12 25.40 17.98
CA VAL A 95 -15.42 25.33 19.42
C VAL A 95 -16.91 25.54 19.69
N ALA A 96 -17.51 26.59 19.13
CA ALA A 96 -18.94 26.87 19.29
C ALA A 96 -19.83 25.72 18.77
N THR A 97 -19.45 25.12 17.64
CA THR A 97 -20.18 23.98 17.07
C THR A 97 -20.10 22.75 17.96
N VAL A 98 -18.90 22.43 18.48
CA VAL A 98 -18.74 21.28 19.37
C VAL A 98 -19.49 21.49 20.68
N LEU A 99 -19.41 22.68 21.29
CA LEU A 99 -20.17 23.01 22.51
C LEU A 99 -21.68 22.89 22.31
N ARG A 100 -22.20 23.38 21.18
CA ARG A 100 -23.61 23.23 20.81
C ARG A 100 -24.01 21.75 20.69
N ARG A 101 -23.16 20.91 20.10
CA ARG A 101 -23.41 19.46 20.02
C ARG A 101 -23.33 18.79 21.38
N ALA A 102 -22.36 19.15 22.21
CA ALA A 102 -22.25 18.62 23.57
C ALA A 102 -23.51 18.89 24.39
N ARG A 103 -24.05 20.11 24.31
CA ARG A 103 -25.33 20.48 24.92
C ARG A 103 -26.50 19.67 24.38
N ALA A 104 -26.56 19.44 23.06
CA ALA A 104 -27.61 18.62 22.45
C ALA A 104 -27.53 17.16 22.92
N ILE A 105 -26.33 16.59 22.96
CA ILE A 105 -26.07 15.22 23.44
C ILE A 105 -26.46 15.08 24.91
N ASN A 106 -26.09 16.04 25.76
CA ASN A 106 -26.42 15.99 27.18
C ASN A 106 -27.92 16.16 27.46
N ARG A 107 -28.68 16.79 26.55
CA ARG A 107 -30.14 16.88 26.61
C ARG A 107 -30.85 15.66 26.04
N ASP A 108 -30.15 14.77 25.33
CA ASP A 108 -30.75 13.56 24.75
C ASP A 108 -31.01 12.51 25.83
N GLU A 109 -32.28 12.31 26.16
CA GLU A 109 -32.75 11.32 27.14
C GLU A 109 -32.42 9.88 26.72
N ARG A 110 -32.15 9.63 25.43
CA ARG A 110 -31.88 8.30 24.88
C ARG A 110 -30.44 7.83 25.10
N ARG A 111 -29.58 8.69 25.63
CA ARG A 111 -28.16 8.41 25.89
C ARG A 111 -27.96 7.97 27.33
N ILE A 112 -27.10 6.98 27.53
CA ILE A 112 -26.69 6.48 28.85
C ILE A 112 -25.37 7.10 29.31
N VAL A 113 -24.68 7.82 28.43
CA VAL A 113 -23.50 8.61 28.80
C VAL A 113 -23.76 10.11 28.64
N ARG A 114 -22.98 10.90 29.38
CA ARG A 114 -22.98 12.37 29.35
C ARG A 114 -21.55 12.86 29.21
N ILE A 115 -21.40 13.95 28.45
CA ILE A 115 -20.16 14.70 28.38
C ILE A 115 -20.07 15.52 29.67
N THR A 116 -19.12 15.21 30.52
CA THR A 116 -18.95 15.87 31.83
C THR A 116 -18.00 17.06 31.76
N GLU A 117 -17.01 16.98 30.87
CA GLU A 117 -15.99 18.01 30.76
C GLU A 117 -15.46 18.07 29.33
N MET A 118 -15.17 19.28 28.86
CA MET A 118 -14.38 19.50 27.66
C MET A 118 -13.25 20.47 27.95
N ARG A 119 -12.03 20.06 27.60
CA ARG A 119 -10.81 20.85 27.82
C ARG A 119 -10.19 21.20 26.48
N LEU A 120 -10.06 22.49 26.22
CA LEU A 120 -9.30 23.03 25.10
C LEU A 120 -7.82 23.01 25.45
N PHE A 121 -6.99 22.44 24.59
CA PHE A 121 -5.55 22.48 24.73
C PHE A 121 -4.87 22.81 23.40
N GLY A 122 -3.55 22.81 23.39
CA GLY A 122 -2.76 23.02 22.17
C GLY A 122 -2.84 24.45 21.62
N SER A 123 -2.69 24.58 20.30
CA SER A 123 -2.48 25.89 19.67
C SER A 123 -3.64 26.87 19.83
N ALA A 124 -4.86 26.36 20.02
CA ALA A 124 -6.09 27.14 20.14
C ALA A 124 -6.24 27.90 21.47
N LEU A 125 -5.36 27.65 22.46
CA LEU A 125 -5.31 28.42 23.70
C LEU A 125 -4.73 29.82 23.51
N ASP A 126 -3.82 30.00 22.54
CA ASP A 126 -3.13 31.26 22.30
C ASP A 126 -3.98 32.17 21.39
N ASN A 127 -4.52 33.25 21.97
CA ASN A 127 -5.36 34.20 21.23
C ASN A 127 -4.56 35.14 20.32
N ALA A 128 -3.24 35.24 20.48
CA ALA A 128 -2.39 36.15 19.71
C ALA A 128 -1.81 35.49 18.44
N ARG A 129 -2.09 34.21 18.22
CA ARG A 129 -1.53 33.44 17.11
C ARG A 129 -2.18 33.78 15.78
N GLU A 130 -1.38 34.05 14.75
CA GLU A 130 -1.86 34.39 13.40
C GLU A 130 -2.53 33.21 12.65
N GLY A 131 -2.30 31.97 13.09
CA GLY A 131 -2.94 30.80 12.49
C GLY A 131 -2.72 29.52 13.29
N TYR A 132 -3.75 28.68 13.29
CA TYR A 132 -3.89 27.50 14.13
C TYR A 132 -3.81 26.23 13.28
N GLY A 133 -3.38 25.12 13.87
CA GLY A 133 -3.35 23.86 13.14
C GLY A 133 -4.71 23.20 13.07
N ASP A 134 -5.21 22.93 14.25
CA ASP A 134 -6.44 22.22 14.56
C ASP A 134 -6.93 22.70 15.93
N VAL A 135 -8.14 22.29 16.28
CA VAL A 135 -8.73 22.51 17.59
C VAL A 135 -8.61 21.21 18.38
N ASP A 136 -7.69 21.19 19.34
CA ASP A 136 -7.45 20.05 20.23
C ASP A 136 -8.39 20.11 21.44
N LEU A 137 -9.27 19.11 21.56
CA LEU A 137 -10.20 18.96 22.69
C LEU A 137 -10.03 17.61 23.38
N GLU A 138 -9.89 17.63 24.70
CA GLU A 138 -10.13 16.44 25.53
C GLU A 138 -11.60 16.43 25.94
N VAL A 139 -12.28 15.31 25.73
CA VAL A 139 -13.69 15.12 26.08
C VAL A 139 -13.83 14.00 27.09
N ARG A 140 -14.37 14.33 28.27
CA ARG A 140 -14.63 13.36 29.34
C ARG A 140 -16.08 12.93 29.31
N ILE A 141 -16.29 11.63 29.09
CA ILE A 141 -17.62 11.03 28.94
C ILE A 141 -17.82 10.00 30.05
N ASN A 142 -18.82 10.24 30.89
CA ASN A 142 -19.15 9.40 32.04
C ASN A 142 -20.60 8.89 31.96
N ALA A 143 -20.87 7.78 32.64
CA ALA A 143 -22.21 7.20 32.71
C ALA A 143 -23.19 8.16 33.41
N ARG A 144 -24.42 8.19 32.92
CA ARG A 144 -25.55 8.94 33.49
C ARG A 144 -26.01 8.23 34.76
N LYS A 145 -26.14 8.97 35.87
CA LYS A 145 -26.53 8.40 37.17
C LYS A 145 -28.03 8.48 37.47
N HIS A 146 -28.72 9.52 37.02
CA HIS A 146 -30.13 9.76 37.34
C HIS A 146 -30.92 10.38 36.17
N PRO A 147 -32.26 10.24 36.17
CA PRO A 147 -33.11 9.35 36.99
C PRO A 147 -33.07 7.88 36.53
N GLU A 148 -33.13 6.93 37.46
CA GLU A 148 -32.98 5.48 37.19
C GLU A 148 -33.95 4.94 36.11
N ALA A 149 -35.21 5.39 36.12
CA ALA A 149 -36.22 4.95 35.17
C ALA A 149 -35.96 5.45 33.72
N GLU A 150 -35.25 6.56 33.56
CA GLU A 150 -34.83 7.06 32.25
C GLU A 150 -33.56 6.37 31.79
N VAL A 151 -32.61 6.17 32.71
CA VAL A 151 -31.37 5.42 32.45
C VAL A 151 -31.71 4.00 31.96
N ALA A 152 -32.59 3.27 32.65
CA ALA A 152 -33.03 1.93 32.23
C ALA A 152 -33.67 1.91 30.83
N ARG A 153 -34.47 2.93 30.47
CA ARG A 153 -35.06 3.08 29.13
C ARG A 153 -34.00 3.35 28.07
N ALA A 154 -33.02 4.21 28.35
CA ALA A 154 -31.90 4.49 27.46
C ALA A 154 -31.02 3.25 27.24
N HIS A 155 -30.73 2.47 28.29
CA HIS A 155 -30.03 1.19 28.19
C HIS A 155 -30.75 0.22 27.25
N ALA A 156 -32.07 0.06 27.38
CA ALA A 156 -32.84 -0.80 26.50
C ALA A 156 -32.78 -0.36 25.02
N GLN A 157 -32.84 0.95 24.76
CA GLN A 157 -32.75 1.48 23.39
C GLN A 157 -31.37 1.31 22.76
N ILE A 158 -30.30 1.45 23.55
CA ILE A 158 -28.94 1.26 23.07
C ILE A 158 -28.65 -0.22 22.86
N ALA A 159 -29.05 -1.07 23.80
CA ALA A 159 -28.93 -2.52 23.65
C ALA A 159 -29.55 -3.01 22.33
N ALA A 160 -30.70 -2.49 21.92
CA ALA A 160 -31.34 -2.84 20.65
C ALA A 160 -30.53 -2.46 19.38
N LYS A 161 -29.58 -1.51 19.48
CA LYS A 161 -28.76 -1.02 18.35
C LYS A 161 -27.39 -1.67 18.28
N ILE A 162 -26.95 -2.37 19.33
CA ILE A 162 -25.63 -2.99 19.38
C ILE A 162 -25.58 -4.19 18.42
N PRO A 163 -24.65 -4.21 17.43
CA PRO A 163 -24.47 -5.37 16.57
C PRO A 163 -24.06 -6.63 17.34
N GLN A 164 -24.55 -7.79 16.92
CA GLN A 164 -24.23 -9.07 17.58
C GLN A 164 -22.72 -9.34 17.66
N SER A 165 -21.96 -8.90 16.65
CA SER A 165 -20.49 -8.99 16.61
C SER A 165 -19.79 -8.23 17.76
N TRP A 166 -20.43 -7.21 18.31
CA TRP A 166 -19.89 -6.42 19.43
C TRP A 166 -20.09 -7.13 20.77
N ARG A 167 -21.21 -7.85 20.91
CA ARG A 167 -21.54 -8.65 22.11
C ARG A 167 -20.70 -9.92 22.23
N ASN A 168 -20.23 -10.45 21.11
CA ASN A 168 -19.41 -11.68 21.07
C ASN A 168 -17.94 -11.47 21.52
N SER A 169 -17.51 -10.23 21.81
CA SER A 169 -16.14 -9.95 22.24
C SER A 169 -15.98 -10.09 23.76
N PHE A 170 -15.24 -11.11 24.20
CA PHE A 170 -15.03 -11.46 25.62
C PHE A 170 -14.57 -10.28 26.51
N PHE A 171 -13.72 -9.39 25.99
CA PHE A 171 -13.20 -8.22 26.71
C PHE A 171 -14.14 -7.01 26.77
N ARG A 172 -15.18 -6.95 25.92
CA ARG A 172 -16.10 -5.80 25.82
C ARG A 172 -17.47 -6.06 26.42
N ASN A 173 -17.72 -7.28 26.91
CA ASN A 173 -19.05 -7.72 27.34
C ASN A 173 -19.53 -7.06 28.66
N LEU A 174 -18.61 -6.62 29.52
CA LEU A 174 -18.98 -6.12 30.85
C LEU A 174 -19.57 -4.69 30.86
N ASN A 175 -19.35 -3.88 29.80
CA ASN A 175 -19.88 -2.51 29.64
C ASN A 175 -20.21 -2.18 28.17
N ALA A 176 -20.71 -3.17 27.42
CA ALA A 176 -20.86 -3.08 25.96
C ALA A 176 -21.73 -1.90 25.52
N GLU A 177 -22.82 -1.63 26.24
CA GLU A 177 -23.73 -0.51 25.98
C GLU A 177 -23.04 0.84 26.18
N GLU A 178 -22.35 1.02 27.30
CA GLU A 178 -21.68 2.28 27.63
C GLU A 178 -20.54 2.60 26.67
N ASP A 179 -19.72 1.59 26.33
CA ASP A 179 -18.62 1.75 25.38
C ASP A 179 -19.13 2.04 23.96
N TYR A 180 -20.24 1.41 23.58
CA TYR A 180 -20.90 1.69 22.30
C TYR A 180 -21.43 3.13 22.26
N ASP A 181 -22.16 3.57 23.28
CA ASP A 181 -22.71 4.93 23.33
C ASP A 181 -21.59 5.98 23.43
N ARG A 182 -20.53 5.74 24.21
CA ARG A 182 -19.35 6.61 24.29
C ARG A 182 -18.67 6.78 22.92
N ARG A 183 -18.56 5.70 22.14
CA ARG A 183 -18.02 5.77 20.77
C ARG A 183 -18.95 6.56 19.86
N ASP A 184 -20.25 6.35 19.95
CA ASP A 184 -21.23 7.07 19.12
C ASP A 184 -21.32 8.56 19.46
N VAL A 185 -21.26 8.92 20.74
CA VAL A 185 -21.13 10.30 21.21
C VAL A 185 -19.86 10.95 20.65
N THR A 186 -18.71 10.28 20.76
CA THR A 186 -17.45 10.80 20.20
C THR A 186 -17.54 11.02 18.69
N LYS A 187 -18.13 10.06 17.94
CA LYS A 187 -18.37 10.22 16.50
C LYS A 187 -19.32 11.37 16.19
N GLU A 188 -20.39 11.53 16.96
CA GLU A 188 -21.38 12.59 16.78
C GLU A 188 -20.78 13.97 17.02
N LEU A 189 -19.95 14.11 18.06
CA LEU A 189 -19.19 15.32 18.32
C LEU A 189 -18.31 15.68 17.13
N ALA A 190 -17.53 14.74 16.60
CA ALA A 190 -16.57 14.99 15.51
C ALA A 190 -17.20 15.10 14.11
N ARG A 191 -18.43 14.62 13.91
CA ARG A 191 -19.02 14.38 12.58
C ARG A 191 -18.99 15.62 11.68
N GLY A 192 -18.23 15.56 10.59
CA GLY A 192 -18.18 16.62 9.58
C GLY A 192 -17.53 17.94 10.03
N ILE A 193 -16.83 17.96 11.17
CA ILE A 193 -16.06 19.11 11.62
C ILE A 193 -14.61 18.94 11.16
N LYS A 194 -14.16 19.78 10.23
CA LYS A 194 -12.77 19.78 9.76
C LYS A 194 -11.86 20.49 10.76
N GLY A 195 -10.64 19.97 10.96
CA GLY A 195 -9.66 20.58 11.86
C GLY A 195 -10.00 20.43 13.35
N LEU A 196 -10.76 19.40 13.74
CA LEU A 196 -11.05 19.06 15.13
C LEU A 196 -10.33 17.75 15.51
N SER A 197 -9.55 17.80 16.58
CA SER A 197 -8.88 16.66 17.19
C SER A 197 -9.51 16.36 18.54
N LEU A 198 -9.98 15.12 18.75
CA LEU A 198 -10.61 14.69 19.99
C LEU A 198 -9.74 13.64 20.70
N SER A 199 -9.47 13.86 21.99
CA SER A 199 -8.82 12.90 22.87
C SER A 199 -9.69 12.60 24.09
N SER A 200 -9.43 11.48 24.77
CA SER A 200 -10.09 11.14 26.04
C SER A 200 -9.23 11.43 27.28
N ARG A 201 -7.90 11.58 27.13
CA ARG A 201 -6.93 11.68 28.23
C ARG A 201 -5.68 12.52 27.94
N ALA A 202 -5.63 13.28 26.84
CA ALA A 202 -4.38 13.95 26.42
C ALA A 202 -3.80 14.91 27.47
N THR A 203 -4.64 15.63 28.22
CA THR A 203 -4.17 16.59 29.23
C THR A 203 -3.48 15.89 30.40
N GLU A 204 -3.98 14.72 30.82
CA GLU A 204 -3.35 13.91 31.87
C GLU A 204 -2.12 13.14 31.35
N SER A 205 -2.21 12.54 30.16
CA SER A 205 -1.12 11.70 29.65
C SER A 205 0.07 12.49 29.12
N LEU A 206 -0.17 13.68 28.57
CA LEU A 206 0.88 14.54 28.00
C LEU A 206 1.26 15.69 28.96
N GLY A 207 0.50 15.89 30.04
CA GLY A 207 0.71 16.99 30.99
C GLY A 207 0.54 18.38 30.39
N CYS A 208 -0.25 18.52 29.31
CA CYS A 208 -0.39 19.76 28.57
C CYS A 208 -1.18 20.83 29.35
N GLU A 209 -0.91 22.11 29.06
CA GLU A 209 -1.77 23.20 29.50
C GLU A 209 -3.15 23.09 28.85
N TYR A 210 -4.20 23.48 29.59
CA TYR A 210 -5.57 23.42 29.08
C TYR A 210 -6.49 24.44 29.74
N ARG A 211 -7.58 24.76 29.04
CA ARG A 211 -8.70 25.55 29.56
C ARG A 211 -9.98 24.72 29.52
N CYS A 212 -10.68 24.64 30.63
CA CYS A 212 -11.97 23.94 30.68
C CYS A 212 -13.07 24.80 30.06
N ILE A 213 -13.57 24.41 28.89
CA ILE A 213 -14.55 25.18 28.11
C ILE A 213 -15.99 24.67 28.26
N TYR A 214 -16.18 23.51 28.89
CA TYR A 214 -17.49 22.92 29.17
C TYR A 214 -17.44 22.08 30.43
N ARG A 215 -18.45 22.21 31.29
CA ARG A 215 -18.63 21.36 32.47
C ARG A 215 -20.10 21.01 32.64
N PHE A 216 -20.36 19.78 33.02
CA PHE A 216 -21.70 19.27 33.29
C PHE A 216 -21.67 18.44 34.57
N ASP A 217 -22.58 18.74 35.48
CA ASP A 217 -22.74 18.00 36.72
C ASP A 217 -23.72 16.85 36.51
N LEU A 218 -23.27 15.63 36.82
CA LEU A 218 -24.09 14.43 36.68
C LEU A 218 -25.14 14.30 37.78
N ASP A 219 -24.92 14.91 38.94
CA ASP A 219 -25.77 14.75 40.12
C ASP A 219 -26.96 15.72 40.03
N THR A 220 -26.72 16.97 39.63
CA THR A 220 -27.76 17.98 39.40
C THR A 220 -28.33 17.98 37.98
N SER A 221 -27.65 17.33 37.02
CA SER A 221 -27.99 17.36 35.58
C SER A 221 -28.01 18.77 34.97
N GLU A 222 -27.17 19.67 35.51
CA GLU A 222 -27.05 21.05 35.05
C GLU A 222 -25.67 21.35 34.44
N GLU A 223 -25.65 22.29 33.48
CA GLU A 223 -24.41 22.83 32.94
C GLU A 223 -23.80 23.79 33.95
N LEU A 224 -22.55 23.53 34.33
CA LEU A 224 -21.79 24.39 35.23
C LEU A 224 -21.04 25.46 34.43
N ALA A 225 -20.74 26.59 35.07
CA ALA A 225 -19.90 27.60 34.46
C ALA A 225 -18.51 27.01 34.09
N PRO A 226 -17.99 27.28 32.89
CA PRO A 226 -16.65 26.86 32.51
C PRO A 226 -15.59 27.56 33.37
N ALA A 227 -14.40 26.95 33.48
CA ALA A 227 -13.30 27.61 34.19
C ALA A 227 -12.65 28.66 33.28
N SER A 228 -12.50 29.88 33.76
CA SER A 228 -11.83 30.97 33.02
C SER A 228 -10.31 30.82 32.98
N GLU A 229 -9.74 30.09 33.94
CA GLU A 229 -8.30 29.95 34.13
C GLU A 229 -7.70 28.86 33.23
N ILE A 230 -6.49 29.11 32.73
CA ILE A 230 -5.67 28.10 32.06
C ILE A 230 -4.91 27.33 33.12
N VAL A 231 -5.12 26.02 33.17
CA VAL A 231 -4.34 25.11 34.01
C VAL A 231 -2.97 24.95 33.38
N ALA A 232 -1.93 25.25 34.17
CA ALA A 232 -0.55 25.25 33.70
C ALA A 232 -0.07 23.84 33.32
N ARG A 233 0.87 23.79 32.37
CA ARG A 233 1.54 22.56 31.94
C ARG A 233 2.30 21.91 33.10
N THR A 234 2.23 20.58 33.21
CA THR A 234 2.96 19.79 34.22
C THR A 234 4.20 19.10 33.66
N THR A 235 4.36 19.05 32.33
CA THR A 235 5.53 18.54 31.62
C THR A 235 6.41 19.68 31.07
N PRO A 236 7.72 19.46 30.86
CA PRO A 236 8.58 20.44 30.20
C PRO A 236 8.04 20.79 28.81
N ALA A 237 8.21 22.04 28.39
CA ALA A 237 7.86 22.39 27.03
C ALA A 237 8.77 21.71 26.02
N LEU A 238 8.16 21.19 24.95
CA LEU A 238 8.90 20.77 23.76
C LEU A 238 9.72 21.97 23.28
N LYS A 239 11.03 21.76 23.15
CA LYS A 239 11.94 22.76 22.59
C LYS A 239 11.46 23.13 21.18
N PRO A 240 11.43 24.42 20.83
CA PRO A 240 11.15 24.84 19.47
C PRO A 240 12.26 24.33 18.54
N ALA A 241 11.95 24.18 17.24
CA ALA A 241 12.83 23.50 16.27
C ALA A 241 14.23 24.15 16.14
N ASP A 242 14.34 25.44 16.45
CA ASP A 242 15.57 26.23 16.50
C ASP A 242 16.39 26.04 17.78
N GLU A 243 15.78 25.55 18.87
CA GLU A 243 16.47 25.20 20.12
C GLU A 243 16.89 23.72 20.19
N ILE A 244 16.43 22.89 19.25
CA ILE A 244 17.01 21.57 19.00
C ILE A 244 18.34 21.82 18.29
N LEU A 245 19.36 22.16 19.08
CA LEU A 245 20.72 22.31 18.58
C LEU A 245 21.11 21.02 17.87
N SER A 246 21.31 21.10 16.56
CA SER A 246 21.98 20.04 15.82
C SER A 246 23.36 19.90 16.43
N GLU A 247 23.65 18.76 17.07
CA GLU A 247 25.05 18.38 17.24
C GLU A 247 25.72 18.48 15.86
N PRO A 248 26.96 18.98 15.77
CA PRO A 248 27.63 19.15 14.49
C PRO A 248 27.69 17.80 13.77
N LEU A 249 26.85 17.63 12.76
CA LEU A 249 26.80 16.42 11.97
C LEU A 249 28.10 16.29 11.18
N PRO A 250 28.63 15.07 11.00
CA PRO A 250 29.77 14.87 10.12
C PRO A 250 29.40 15.25 8.69
N ALA A 251 30.40 15.67 7.90
CA ALA A 251 30.20 16.07 6.50
C ALA A 251 29.59 14.95 5.64
N ARG A 252 29.77 13.70 6.05
CA ARG A 252 29.12 12.50 5.53
C ARG A 252 28.78 11.58 6.70
N THR A 253 27.62 10.94 6.66
CA THR A 253 27.25 9.87 7.61
C THR A 253 27.43 8.47 7.01
N ILE A 254 27.69 8.39 5.71
CA ILE A 254 28.07 7.16 5.00
C ILE A 254 29.58 7.08 4.73
N ILE A 255 30.08 5.86 4.60
CA ILE A 255 31.45 5.53 4.19
C ILE A 255 31.38 4.66 2.93
N GLU A 256 32.18 5.00 1.92
CA GLU A 256 32.27 4.20 0.69
C GLU A 256 32.78 2.78 1.03
N PRO A 257 32.03 1.71 0.67
CA PRO A 257 32.41 0.34 0.97
C PRO A 257 33.62 -0.12 0.16
N LEU A 258 34.39 -1.04 0.75
CA LEU A 258 35.51 -1.70 0.08
C LEU A 258 35.02 -2.96 -0.64
N GLY A 259 35.68 -3.32 -1.75
CA GLY A 259 35.45 -4.59 -2.44
C GLY A 259 34.20 -4.67 -3.31
N LEU A 260 33.55 -3.53 -3.60
CA LEU A 260 32.46 -3.46 -4.58
C LEU A 260 32.90 -4.04 -5.92
N ALA A 261 32.03 -4.83 -6.53
CA ALA A 261 32.28 -5.39 -7.84
C ALA A 261 32.22 -4.26 -8.89
N LYS A 262 33.16 -4.28 -9.84
CA LYS A 262 33.09 -3.35 -10.99
C LYS A 262 31.90 -3.71 -11.88
N PRO A 263 31.35 -2.78 -12.69
CA PRO A 263 30.15 -3.02 -13.52
C PRO A 263 30.18 -4.31 -14.36
N ASP A 264 31.36 -4.66 -14.87
CA ASP A 264 31.62 -5.84 -15.72
C ASP A 264 32.31 -7.00 -15.00
N GLU A 265 32.59 -6.86 -13.70
CA GLU A 265 33.18 -7.93 -12.92
C GLU A 265 32.16 -9.05 -12.71
N THR A 266 32.50 -10.24 -13.21
CA THR A 266 31.65 -11.41 -13.11
C THR A 266 32.00 -12.21 -11.85
N LEU A 267 31.02 -12.41 -10.97
CA LEU A 267 31.14 -13.22 -9.76
C LEU A 267 30.37 -14.53 -9.89
N PRO A 268 30.85 -15.65 -9.32
CA PRO A 268 30.10 -16.90 -9.31
C PRO A 268 28.72 -16.73 -8.66
N SER A 269 27.65 -17.20 -9.32
CA SER A 269 26.28 -17.13 -8.79
C SER A 269 25.94 -18.28 -7.81
N ARG A 270 26.85 -19.26 -7.66
CA ARG A 270 26.63 -20.43 -6.78
C ARG A 270 26.48 -19.98 -5.33
N GLY A 271 25.31 -20.21 -4.74
CA GLY A 271 25.00 -19.83 -3.36
C GLY A 271 24.71 -18.34 -3.17
N LEU A 272 24.69 -17.55 -4.26
CA LEU A 272 24.28 -16.15 -4.22
C LEU A 272 22.75 -16.05 -4.30
N SER A 273 22.18 -15.23 -3.43
CA SER A 273 20.75 -14.93 -3.39
C SER A 273 20.62 -13.41 -3.31
N ILE A 274 20.11 -12.78 -4.36
CA ILE A 274 19.83 -11.33 -4.36
C ILE A 274 18.36 -11.17 -4.64
N ARG A 275 17.67 -10.55 -3.70
CA ARG A 275 16.23 -10.28 -3.78
C ARG A 275 15.99 -8.79 -3.85
N MET A 276 14.99 -8.40 -4.61
CA MET A 276 14.68 -6.98 -4.83
C MET A 276 14.32 -6.26 -3.53
N GLU A 277 13.60 -6.91 -2.62
CA GLU A 277 13.18 -6.36 -1.33
C GLU A 277 14.34 -6.13 -0.35
N ASP A 278 15.46 -6.84 -0.55
CA ASP A 278 16.65 -6.76 0.31
C ASP A 278 17.67 -5.75 -0.21
N LEU A 279 17.64 -5.39 -1.50
CA LEU A 279 18.67 -4.54 -2.13
C LEU A 279 18.92 -3.23 -1.39
N ALA A 280 17.86 -2.49 -1.07
CA ALA A 280 18.01 -1.20 -0.38
C ALA A 280 18.58 -1.37 1.04
N PHE A 281 18.30 -2.50 1.69
CA PHE A 281 18.86 -2.82 3.00
C PHE A 281 20.33 -3.21 2.90
N ASP A 282 20.69 -4.13 2.01
CA ASP A 282 22.08 -4.54 1.80
C ASP A 282 22.96 -3.39 1.33
N GLU A 283 22.41 -2.50 0.50
CA GLU A 283 23.05 -1.26 0.10
C GLU A 283 23.26 -0.34 1.30
N ALA A 284 22.21 -0.05 2.09
CA ALA A 284 22.38 0.77 3.29
C ALA A 284 23.42 0.19 4.25
N VAL A 285 23.43 -1.13 4.47
CA VAL A 285 24.44 -1.80 5.32
C VAL A 285 25.85 -1.61 4.77
N ALA A 286 26.05 -1.70 3.45
CA ALA A 286 27.38 -1.49 2.86
C ALA A 286 27.88 -0.05 3.07
N TRP A 287 26.99 0.93 2.96
CA TRP A 287 27.32 2.36 3.04
C TRP A 287 27.33 2.93 4.46
N LEU A 288 26.60 2.33 5.41
CA LEU A 288 26.62 2.71 6.83
C LEU A 288 27.85 2.20 7.59
N GLY A 289 28.89 1.68 6.92
CA GLY A 289 30.13 1.28 7.58
C GLY A 289 29.97 0.15 8.62
N GLN A 290 31.06 -0.17 9.30
CA GLN A 290 31.08 -1.14 10.39
C GLN A 290 31.92 -0.65 11.57
N SER A 291 31.51 -1.02 12.78
CA SER A 291 32.27 -0.74 14.00
C SER A 291 33.39 -1.76 14.19
N GLY A 292 34.60 -1.27 14.38
CA GLY A 292 35.74 -2.04 14.84
C GLY A 292 35.63 -2.38 16.34
N PRO A 293 36.38 -3.40 16.81
CA PRO A 293 36.40 -3.80 18.22
C PRO A 293 36.86 -2.70 19.19
N ASP A 294 37.58 -1.71 18.67
CA ASP A 294 38.11 -0.54 19.36
C ASP A 294 37.15 0.67 19.33
N GLY A 295 35.94 0.50 18.79
CA GLY A 295 35.00 1.59 18.57
C GLY A 295 35.32 2.45 17.35
N SER A 296 36.36 2.11 16.57
CA SER A 296 36.62 2.76 15.29
C SER A 296 35.48 2.48 14.31
N TYR A 297 35.29 3.39 13.36
CA TYR A 297 34.24 3.28 12.36
C TYR A 297 34.90 3.26 10.99
N THR A 298 34.72 2.16 10.27
CA THR A 298 35.47 1.87 9.04
C THR A 298 34.54 1.41 7.94
N ALA A 299 35.03 1.47 6.70
CA ALA A 299 34.30 0.97 5.55
C ALA A 299 33.97 -0.53 5.72
N VAL A 300 32.79 -0.94 5.24
CA VAL A 300 32.44 -2.37 5.15
C VAL A 300 33.26 -3.00 4.05
N ASP A 301 33.99 -4.07 4.36
CA ASP A 301 34.57 -4.94 3.35
C ASP A 301 33.51 -5.91 2.83
N THR A 302 33.00 -5.61 1.64
CA THR A 302 31.93 -6.39 1.00
C THR A 302 32.43 -7.71 0.43
N THR A 303 33.74 -7.99 0.37
CA THR A 303 34.27 -9.25 -0.18
C THR A 303 33.77 -10.49 0.56
N SER A 304 33.48 -10.35 1.85
CA SER A 304 32.94 -11.40 2.72
C SER A 304 31.45 -11.71 2.50
N ASN A 305 30.69 -10.79 1.89
CA ASN A 305 29.28 -10.96 1.59
C ASN A 305 29.00 -10.61 0.13
N ALA A 306 28.84 -11.65 -0.68
CA ALA A 306 28.69 -11.53 -2.12
C ALA A 306 27.49 -10.66 -2.55
N ALA A 307 26.38 -10.62 -1.80
CA ALA A 307 25.24 -9.76 -2.13
C ALA A 307 25.58 -8.27 -1.98
N ARG A 308 26.32 -7.91 -0.92
CA ARG A 308 26.75 -6.52 -0.65
C ARG A 308 27.77 -6.01 -1.67
N ARG A 309 28.48 -6.89 -2.37
CA ARG A 309 29.38 -6.50 -3.47
C ARG A 309 28.65 -5.84 -4.64
N PHE A 310 27.32 -6.02 -4.71
CA PHE A 310 26.45 -5.40 -5.70
C PHE A 310 25.72 -4.15 -5.18
N ALA A 311 26.09 -3.62 -4.00
CA ALA A 311 25.58 -2.32 -3.55
C ALA A 311 25.85 -1.25 -4.62
N GLY A 312 24.87 -0.39 -4.92
CA GLY A 312 24.93 0.59 -6.01
C GLY A 312 24.60 0.04 -7.40
N ALA A 313 24.57 -1.29 -7.62
CA ALA A 313 24.41 -1.87 -8.95
C ALA A 313 23.11 -1.44 -9.65
N ARG A 314 22.00 -1.29 -8.89
CA ARG A 314 20.71 -0.86 -9.45
C ARG A 314 20.74 0.53 -10.09
N PHE A 315 21.71 1.38 -9.75
CA PHE A 315 21.87 2.73 -10.32
C PHE A 315 22.74 2.74 -11.60
N LEU A 316 23.23 1.59 -12.06
CA LEU A 316 23.94 1.50 -13.35
C LEU A 316 23.02 1.69 -14.57
N PHE A 317 21.71 1.49 -14.38
CA PHE A 317 20.66 1.86 -15.32
C PHE A 317 19.65 2.70 -14.56
N ASP A 318 19.55 3.99 -14.84
CA ASP A 318 18.79 4.93 -13.99
C ASP A 318 17.35 5.18 -14.43
N GLU A 319 16.97 4.74 -15.64
CA GLU A 319 15.64 5.07 -16.19
C GLU A 319 14.49 4.46 -15.40
N TRP A 320 14.71 3.40 -14.62
CA TRP A 320 13.67 2.83 -13.74
C TRP A 320 13.20 3.82 -12.67
N ARG A 321 13.91 4.92 -12.45
CA ARG A 321 13.54 6.01 -11.54
C ARG A 321 12.58 7.01 -12.17
N ASP A 322 12.46 7.05 -13.50
CA ASP A 322 11.60 8.01 -14.20
C ASP A 322 10.12 7.62 -14.04
N PRO A 323 9.30 8.42 -13.34
CA PRO A 323 7.89 8.12 -13.16
C PRO A 323 7.05 8.31 -14.44
N GLY A 324 7.60 8.95 -15.48
CA GLY A 324 6.92 9.18 -16.75
C GLY A 324 6.93 7.98 -17.71
N LEU A 325 7.77 6.98 -17.48
CA LEU A 325 7.84 5.77 -18.32
C LEU A 325 6.77 4.76 -17.93
N SER A 326 6.01 4.27 -18.93
CA SER A 326 5.16 3.09 -18.74
C SER A 326 6.00 1.87 -18.43
N GLY A 327 5.39 0.86 -17.80
CA GLY A 327 6.05 -0.39 -17.49
C GLY A 327 6.55 -1.10 -18.75
N LEU A 328 5.76 -1.11 -19.84
CA LEU A 328 6.16 -1.71 -21.11
C LEU A 328 7.34 -0.98 -21.77
N GLU A 329 7.36 0.35 -21.69
CA GLU A 329 8.46 1.15 -22.20
C GLU A 329 9.75 0.91 -21.41
N LEU A 330 9.67 0.94 -20.08
CA LEU A 330 10.82 0.64 -19.22
C LEU A 330 11.36 -0.78 -19.48
N PHE A 331 10.47 -1.76 -19.69
CA PHE A 331 10.84 -3.13 -20.03
C PHE A 331 11.68 -3.18 -21.31
N GLN A 332 11.19 -2.56 -22.39
CA GLN A 332 11.87 -2.53 -23.68
C GLN A 332 13.22 -1.82 -23.61
N ARG A 333 13.27 -0.63 -22.99
CA ARG A 333 14.51 0.13 -22.82
C ARG A 333 15.55 -0.62 -22.00
N THR A 334 15.11 -1.38 -20.98
CA THR A 334 16.00 -2.23 -20.19
C THR A 334 16.60 -3.35 -21.04
N LEU A 335 15.81 -4.00 -21.90
CA LEU A 335 16.32 -5.03 -22.80
C LEU A 335 17.29 -4.48 -23.84
N ASP A 336 17.02 -3.30 -24.39
CA ASP A 336 17.92 -2.64 -25.34
C ASP A 336 19.23 -2.19 -24.67
N TRP A 337 19.15 -1.68 -23.44
CA TRP A 337 20.33 -1.42 -22.61
C TRP A 337 21.12 -2.69 -22.30
N ALA A 338 20.44 -3.79 -21.98
CA ALA A 338 21.09 -5.09 -21.76
C ALA A 338 21.76 -5.62 -23.04
N SER A 339 21.17 -5.39 -24.23
CA SER A 339 21.79 -5.73 -25.52
C SER A 339 23.06 -4.94 -25.79
N LEU A 340 23.12 -3.65 -25.41
CA LEU A 340 24.32 -2.81 -25.58
C LEU A 340 25.56 -3.41 -24.88
N TYR A 341 25.35 -4.13 -23.78
CA TYR A 341 26.41 -4.76 -22.98
C TYR A 341 26.50 -6.28 -23.15
N ASP A 342 25.83 -6.85 -24.17
CA ASP A 342 25.78 -8.29 -24.45
C ASP A 342 25.36 -9.16 -23.24
N LEU A 343 24.49 -8.63 -22.36
CA LEU A 343 24.07 -9.36 -21.17
C LEU A 343 23.22 -10.59 -21.56
N PRO A 344 23.31 -11.73 -20.85
CA PRO A 344 22.55 -12.94 -21.19
C PRO A 344 21.03 -12.72 -21.30
N ILE A 345 20.48 -11.85 -20.45
CA ILE A 345 19.05 -11.52 -20.44
C ILE A 345 18.58 -10.81 -21.73
N SER A 346 19.49 -10.25 -22.52
CA SER A 346 19.14 -9.64 -23.81
C SER A 346 18.96 -10.64 -24.95
N LYS A 347 19.44 -11.88 -24.75
CA LYS A 347 19.38 -12.98 -25.73
C LYS A 347 18.15 -13.87 -25.57
N VAL A 348 17.36 -13.63 -24.53
CA VAL A 348 16.10 -14.37 -24.30
C VAL A 348 15.01 -13.82 -25.20
N ASP A 349 14.01 -14.65 -25.47
CA ASP A 349 12.82 -14.24 -26.22
C ASP A 349 12.16 -13.04 -25.51
N ARG A 350 11.68 -12.04 -26.26
CA ARG A 350 11.01 -10.88 -25.67
C ARG A 350 9.53 -11.15 -25.40
N ALA A 351 9.10 -12.40 -25.56
CA ALA A 351 7.78 -12.86 -25.18
C ALA A 351 7.62 -13.01 -23.66
N PHE A 352 6.49 -12.55 -23.10
CA PHE A 352 6.20 -12.68 -21.67
C PHE A 352 4.70 -12.70 -21.37
N THR A 353 4.37 -13.22 -20.18
CA THR A 353 2.98 -13.28 -19.70
C THR A 353 2.84 -12.60 -18.35
N LEU A 354 1.99 -11.59 -18.28
CA LEU A 354 1.57 -11.01 -17.00
C LEU A 354 0.39 -11.79 -16.48
N ARG A 355 0.43 -12.24 -15.23
CA ARG A 355 -0.72 -12.89 -14.58
C ARG A 355 -1.07 -12.22 -13.26
N THR A 356 -2.34 -12.24 -12.89
CA THR A 356 -2.73 -12.09 -11.48
C THR A 356 -3.52 -13.31 -11.10
N PHE A 357 -3.30 -13.82 -9.89
CA PHE A 357 -4.04 -14.93 -9.33
C PHE A 357 -4.86 -14.46 -8.12
N ARG A 358 -5.81 -15.29 -7.69
CA ARG A 358 -6.50 -15.11 -6.41
C ARG A 358 -5.50 -14.92 -5.26
N LYS A 359 -5.41 -13.67 -4.77
CA LYS A 359 -4.60 -13.18 -3.62
C LYS A 359 -3.15 -12.78 -3.93
N THR A 360 -2.62 -13.07 -5.11
CA THR A 360 -1.23 -12.74 -5.49
C THR A 360 -1.20 -12.18 -6.90
N ARG A 361 -0.37 -11.16 -7.15
CA ARG A 361 -0.22 -10.55 -8.48
C ARG A 361 1.16 -10.94 -8.99
N ILE A 362 1.24 -11.77 -10.02
CA ILE A 362 2.49 -12.42 -10.44
C ILE A 362 2.77 -12.14 -11.91
N ALA A 363 3.73 -11.28 -12.18
CA ALA A 363 4.26 -11.11 -13.52
C ALA A 363 5.40 -12.10 -13.76
N ASN A 364 5.33 -12.83 -14.87
CA ASN A 364 6.33 -13.86 -15.21
C ASN A 364 7.03 -13.50 -16.52
N PHE A 365 8.36 -13.44 -16.47
CA PHE A 365 9.21 -13.30 -17.64
C PHE A 365 10.40 -14.26 -17.56
N HIS A 366 10.36 -15.36 -18.31
CA HIS A 366 11.38 -16.42 -18.34
C HIS A 366 11.83 -16.89 -16.95
N ALA A 367 12.93 -16.28 -16.48
CA ALA A 367 13.67 -16.57 -15.28
C ALA A 367 13.32 -15.58 -14.14
N LEU A 368 12.65 -14.47 -14.43
CA LEU A 368 12.23 -13.49 -13.45
C LEU A 368 10.74 -13.67 -13.15
N MET A 369 10.45 -14.15 -11.95
CA MET A 369 9.11 -14.12 -11.37
C MET A 369 9.04 -12.91 -10.45
N VAL A 370 8.06 -12.05 -10.71
CA VAL A 370 7.83 -10.82 -9.94
C VAL A 370 6.48 -10.93 -9.27
N GLU A 371 6.49 -11.01 -7.96
CA GLU A 371 5.28 -10.97 -7.14
C GLU A 371 5.08 -9.58 -6.56
N ARG A 372 3.89 -9.00 -6.80
CA ARG A 372 3.49 -7.72 -6.23
C ARG A 372 2.60 -7.99 -5.01
N VAL A 373 3.19 -7.84 -3.82
CA VAL A 373 2.50 -8.02 -2.52
C VAL A 373 2.27 -6.66 -1.88
N ALA A 374 1.02 -6.18 -1.91
CA ALA A 374 0.67 -4.83 -1.44
C ALA A 374 1.51 -3.73 -2.13
N ASP A 375 2.40 -3.05 -1.39
CA ASP A 375 3.30 -2.00 -1.89
C ASP A 375 4.70 -2.51 -2.26
N ARG A 376 4.98 -3.81 -2.05
CA ARG A 376 6.31 -4.42 -2.24
C ARG A 376 6.41 -5.18 -3.56
N ILE A 377 7.65 -5.35 -4.02
CA ILE A 377 8.00 -6.17 -5.18
C ILE A 377 8.92 -7.26 -4.66
N GLU A 378 8.47 -8.51 -4.76
CA GLU A 378 9.27 -9.69 -4.43
C GLU A 378 9.76 -10.29 -5.75
N ALA A 379 11.08 -10.28 -5.94
CA ALA A 379 11.71 -10.80 -7.15
C ALA A 379 13.13 -11.28 -6.86
N ASP A 380 13.43 -12.52 -7.25
CA ASP A 380 14.77 -13.07 -7.25
C ASP A 380 15.56 -12.51 -8.45
N LEU A 381 16.52 -11.63 -8.19
CA LEU A 381 17.37 -11.02 -9.22
C LEU A 381 18.54 -11.92 -9.61
N VAL A 382 18.92 -12.82 -8.70
CA VAL A 382 19.84 -13.91 -8.98
C VAL A 382 19.13 -15.21 -8.67
N LEU A 383 18.73 -15.91 -9.73
CA LEU A 383 18.18 -17.24 -9.57
C LEU A 383 19.26 -18.19 -9.10
N ARG A 384 18.99 -18.87 -7.97
CA ARG A 384 19.77 -20.05 -7.60
C ARG A 384 19.64 -21.05 -8.75
N PRO A 385 20.74 -21.67 -9.21
CA PRO A 385 20.61 -22.92 -9.91
C PRO A 385 19.82 -23.84 -8.97
N LEU A 386 18.60 -24.25 -9.35
CA LEU A 386 17.93 -25.37 -8.71
C LEU A 386 18.98 -26.48 -8.60
N ASP A 387 19.07 -27.12 -7.42
CA ASP A 387 20.03 -28.19 -7.11
C ASP A 387 20.38 -28.96 -8.38
N HIS A 388 21.68 -29.07 -8.68
CA HIS A 388 22.26 -29.70 -9.88
C HIS A 388 21.57 -31.03 -10.22
N ASP A 389 20.40 -30.95 -10.85
CA ASP A 389 19.74 -32.03 -11.52
C ASP A 389 20.21 -31.89 -12.97
N PRO A 390 21.22 -32.68 -13.39
CA PRO A 390 21.75 -32.62 -14.74
C PRO A 390 20.70 -32.96 -15.81
N SER A 391 19.51 -33.43 -15.42
CA SER A 391 18.39 -33.68 -16.33
C SER A 391 17.52 -32.46 -16.61
N ARG A 392 17.65 -31.35 -15.86
CA ARG A 392 16.88 -30.12 -16.10
C ARG A 392 17.71 -29.11 -16.91
N PRO A 393 17.25 -28.69 -18.10
CA PRO A 393 17.94 -27.65 -18.86
C PRO A 393 18.03 -26.36 -18.05
N GLN A 394 19.18 -25.68 -18.14
CA GLN A 394 19.35 -24.35 -17.55
C GLN A 394 18.22 -23.43 -18.02
N ARG A 395 17.59 -22.70 -17.09
CA ARG A 395 16.56 -21.73 -17.46
C ARG A 395 17.18 -20.67 -18.38
N PRO A 396 16.57 -20.34 -19.53
CA PRO A 396 17.02 -19.25 -20.38
C PRO A 396 17.21 -17.95 -19.57
N GLY A 397 18.32 -17.24 -19.79
CA GLY A 397 18.65 -16.01 -19.06
C GLY A 397 19.40 -16.21 -17.73
N THR A 398 19.53 -17.44 -17.23
CA THR A 398 20.39 -17.73 -16.07
C THR A 398 21.86 -17.88 -16.47
N SER A 399 22.77 -17.44 -15.60
CA SER A 399 24.22 -17.56 -15.81
C SER A 399 24.88 -18.11 -14.54
N LEU A 400 25.93 -18.90 -14.73
CA LEU A 400 26.82 -19.35 -13.65
C LEU A 400 27.62 -18.19 -13.03
N HIS A 401 27.61 -17.04 -13.68
CA HIS A 401 28.23 -15.81 -13.20
C HIS A 401 27.27 -14.63 -13.31
N ILE A 402 27.35 -13.71 -12.34
CA ILE A 402 26.54 -12.49 -12.27
C ILE A 402 27.45 -11.26 -12.22
N SER A 403 27.09 -10.19 -12.91
CA SER A 403 27.76 -8.89 -12.81
C SER A 403 26.81 -7.82 -12.27
N PRO A 404 27.32 -6.68 -11.76
CA PRO A 404 26.47 -5.55 -11.38
C PRO A 404 25.55 -5.06 -12.50
N ARG A 405 26.01 -5.04 -13.76
CA ARG A 405 25.12 -4.71 -14.89
C ARG A 405 23.96 -5.70 -15.04
N MET A 406 24.20 -6.99 -14.80
CA MET A 406 23.11 -7.97 -14.79
C MET A 406 22.12 -7.70 -13.66
N VAL A 407 22.59 -7.38 -12.45
CA VAL A 407 21.69 -7.02 -11.32
C VAL A 407 20.86 -5.78 -11.66
N ALA A 408 21.47 -4.77 -12.30
CA ALA A 408 20.78 -3.56 -12.75
C ALA A 408 19.66 -3.86 -13.77
N ALA A 409 19.96 -4.70 -14.77
CA ALA A 409 18.98 -5.12 -15.77
C ALA A 409 17.81 -5.87 -15.13
N HIS A 410 18.09 -6.87 -14.27
CA HIS A 410 17.02 -7.64 -13.60
C HIS A 410 16.19 -6.76 -12.68
N HIS A 411 16.82 -5.85 -11.92
CA HIS A 411 16.10 -4.89 -11.08
C HIS A 411 15.14 -4.03 -11.92
N SER A 412 15.63 -3.46 -13.03
CA SER A 412 14.81 -2.61 -13.88
C SER A 412 13.66 -3.38 -14.56
N LEU A 413 13.90 -4.62 -15.01
CA LEU A 413 12.83 -5.50 -15.51
C LEU A 413 11.78 -5.81 -14.41
N ALA A 414 12.21 -6.02 -13.17
CA ALA A 414 11.29 -6.24 -12.06
C ALA A 414 10.44 -5.00 -11.77
N VAL A 415 11.02 -3.81 -11.79
CA VAL A 415 10.28 -2.53 -11.68
C VAL A 415 9.28 -2.39 -12.84
N ALA A 416 9.70 -2.69 -14.07
CA ALA A 416 8.87 -2.60 -15.25
C ALA A 416 7.62 -3.51 -15.17
N LEU A 417 7.81 -4.77 -14.76
CA LEU A 417 6.73 -5.73 -14.54
C LEU A 417 5.79 -5.29 -13.41
N ALA A 418 6.33 -4.76 -12.31
CA ALA A 418 5.51 -4.22 -11.23
C ALA A 418 4.70 -2.99 -11.65
N ARG A 419 5.27 -2.09 -12.48
CA ARG A 419 4.56 -0.96 -13.05
C ARG A 419 3.42 -1.40 -13.97
N MET A 420 3.67 -2.36 -14.86
CA MET A 420 2.62 -2.93 -15.72
C MET A 420 1.47 -3.51 -14.88
N LEU A 421 1.78 -4.22 -13.79
CA LEU A 421 0.73 -4.64 -12.86
C LEU A 421 -0.03 -3.40 -12.33
N ASP A 422 0.64 -2.42 -11.74
CA ASP A 422 0.00 -1.26 -11.11
C ASP A 422 -0.86 -0.42 -12.08
N GLU A 423 -0.46 -0.31 -13.36
CA GLU A 423 -1.22 0.36 -14.43
C GLU A 423 -2.64 -0.18 -14.59
N THR A 424 -2.84 -1.50 -14.43
CA THR A 424 -4.17 -2.14 -14.55
C THR A 424 -5.14 -1.74 -13.43
N ARG A 425 -4.65 -1.18 -12.32
CA ARG A 425 -5.41 -0.85 -11.08
C ARG A 425 -6.26 -1.99 -10.52
N LEU A 426 -5.91 -3.22 -10.85
CA LEU A 426 -6.61 -4.40 -10.38
C LEU A 426 -6.36 -4.65 -8.90
N THR A 427 -7.44 -4.89 -8.15
CA THR A 427 -7.40 -5.17 -6.70
C THR A 427 -8.36 -6.29 -6.33
N GLY A 428 -7.96 -7.14 -5.39
CA GLY A 428 -8.77 -8.28 -4.89
C GLY A 428 -8.55 -9.57 -5.68
N GLN A 429 -9.50 -10.50 -5.57
CA GLN A 429 -9.50 -11.77 -6.32
C GLN A 429 -9.92 -11.47 -7.76
N VAL A 430 -8.97 -11.40 -8.67
CA VAL A 430 -9.17 -11.20 -10.12
C VAL A 430 -8.04 -11.90 -10.85
N ASP A 431 -8.40 -12.59 -11.92
CA ASP A 431 -7.44 -13.24 -12.78
C ASP A 431 -7.27 -12.37 -14.04
N PHE A 432 -6.06 -11.87 -14.23
CA PHE A 432 -5.69 -11.07 -15.41
C PHE A 432 -4.60 -11.80 -16.15
N ARG A 433 -4.65 -11.80 -17.48
CA ARG A 433 -3.59 -12.33 -18.33
C ARG A 433 -3.32 -11.35 -19.46
N ALA A 434 -2.05 -11.03 -19.67
CA ALA A 434 -1.61 -10.33 -20.87
C ALA A 434 -0.42 -11.06 -21.47
N GLU A 435 -0.42 -11.20 -22.80
CA GLU A 435 0.68 -11.82 -23.54
C GLU A 435 1.26 -10.83 -24.52
N PHE A 436 2.57 -10.69 -24.45
CA PHE A 436 3.34 -9.82 -25.30
C PHE A 436 4.33 -10.65 -26.09
N ASP A 437 4.49 -10.32 -27.37
CA ASP A 437 5.60 -10.67 -28.23
C ASP A 437 6.23 -9.38 -28.78
N LEU A 438 7.39 -9.03 -28.24
CA LEU A 438 8.13 -7.82 -28.61
C LEU A 438 9.32 -8.12 -29.54
N THR A 439 9.47 -9.35 -30.06
CA THR A 439 10.67 -9.80 -30.77
C THR A 439 10.92 -9.04 -32.08
N GLY A 440 9.87 -8.48 -32.69
CA GLY A 440 9.96 -7.64 -33.89
C GLY A 440 9.79 -6.13 -33.66
N GLN A 441 9.59 -5.66 -32.42
CA GLN A 441 9.21 -4.27 -32.14
C GLN A 441 10.43 -3.48 -31.63
N ARG A 442 10.78 -2.39 -32.33
CA ARG A 442 11.65 -1.32 -31.82
C ARG A 442 10.85 -0.04 -31.73
N ARG A 443 10.37 0.32 -30.53
CA ARG A 443 9.67 1.58 -30.30
C ARG A 443 10.33 2.33 -29.15
N ASN A 444 10.36 3.65 -29.28
CA ASN A 444 10.90 4.54 -28.25
C ASN A 444 9.83 4.94 -27.21
N THR A 445 8.56 4.66 -27.48
CA THR A 445 7.42 5.04 -26.63
C THR A 445 6.36 3.94 -26.64
N TYR A 446 5.89 3.53 -25.45
CA TYR A 446 4.82 2.55 -25.30
C TYR A 446 3.72 3.09 -24.39
N ALA A 447 2.46 2.83 -24.77
CA ALA A 447 1.30 3.14 -23.93
C ALA A 447 1.32 2.31 -22.64
N ALA A 448 0.75 2.88 -21.58
CA ALA A 448 0.49 2.14 -20.34
C ALA A 448 -0.61 1.09 -20.57
N LEU A 449 -0.61 0.04 -19.76
CA LEU A 449 -1.73 -0.90 -19.72
C LEU A 449 -3.04 -0.19 -19.31
N PRO A 450 -4.19 -0.62 -19.85
CA PRO A 450 -5.47 0.02 -19.55
C PRO A 450 -5.86 -0.17 -18.09
N ASP A 451 -6.56 0.81 -17.50
CA ASP A 451 -7.24 0.64 -16.22
C ASP A 451 -8.38 -0.36 -16.40
N LEU A 452 -8.34 -1.47 -15.64
CA LEU A 452 -9.34 -2.56 -15.70
C LEU A 452 -10.17 -2.64 -14.41
N SER A 453 -10.06 -1.64 -13.53
CA SER A 453 -10.68 -1.67 -12.20
C SER A 453 -12.20 -1.64 -12.23
N ASP A 454 -12.79 -0.96 -13.21
CA ASP A 454 -14.23 -0.89 -13.43
C ASP A 454 -14.80 -2.19 -14.03
N ILE A 455 -14.12 -2.79 -15.02
CA ILE A 455 -14.46 -4.12 -15.55
C ILE A 455 -14.47 -5.13 -14.41
N SER A 456 -13.39 -5.15 -13.64
CA SER A 456 -13.25 -6.01 -12.46
C SER A 456 -14.39 -5.80 -11.45
N ARG A 457 -14.86 -4.56 -11.27
CA ARG A 457 -15.98 -4.24 -10.35
C ARG A 457 -17.32 -4.74 -10.90
N VAL A 458 -17.56 -4.59 -12.20
CA VAL A 458 -18.79 -5.05 -12.85
C VAL A 458 -18.88 -6.57 -12.81
N LEU A 459 -17.81 -7.27 -13.23
CA LEU A 459 -17.75 -8.73 -13.20
C LEU A 459 -18.01 -9.28 -11.80
N ARG A 460 -17.34 -8.74 -10.76
CA ARG A 460 -17.57 -9.17 -9.36
C ARG A 460 -19.01 -9.02 -8.89
N ARG A 461 -19.69 -7.97 -9.34
CA ARG A 461 -21.07 -7.66 -8.93
C ARG A 461 -22.08 -8.57 -9.63
N LEU A 462 -21.84 -8.89 -10.90
CA LEU A 462 -22.79 -9.61 -11.73
C LEU A 462 -22.58 -11.12 -11.71
N LEU A 463 -21.34 -11.60 -11.54
CA LEU A 463 -20.99 -13.02 -11.54
C LEU A 463 -21.87 -13.88 -10.59
N PRO A 464 -22.17 -13.46 -9.34
CA PRO A 464 -23.04 -14.25 -8.46
C PRO A 464 -24.48 -14.45 -8.94
N ARG A 465 -24.93 -13.65 -9.93
CA ARG A 465 -26.28 -13.71 -10.52
C ARG A 465 -26.39 -14.75 -11.64
N VAL A 466 -25.26 -15.17 -12.21
CA VAL A 466 -25.20 -16.21 -13.25
C VAL A 466 -25.58 -17.54 -12.62
N ASN A 467 -26.60 -18.21 -13.14
CA ASN A 467 -27.06 -19.51 -12.65
C ASN A 467 -26.87 -20.56 -13.74
N PHE A 468 -26.44 -21.74 -13.35
CA PHE A 468 -26.36 -22.89 -14.25
C PHE A 468 -27.60 -23.77 -14.08
N PRO A 469 -28.11 -24.38 -15.15
CA PRO A 469 -29.17 -25.38 -15.06
C PRO A 469 -28.81 -26.50 -14.07
N ASP A 470 -29.80 -27.03 -13.36
CA ASP A 470 -29.58 -28.08 -12.35
C ASP A 470 -29.00 -29.36 -13.00
N GLU A 471 -29.29 -29.62 -14.28
CA GLU A 471 -28.72 -30.73 -15.06
C GLU A 471 -27.20 -30.58 -15.23
N VAL A 472 -26.74 -29.39 -15.62
CA VAL A 472 -25.31 -29.07 -15.80
C VAL A 472 -24.57 -29.15 -14.46
N LEU A 473 -25.18 -28.64 -13.39
CA LEU A 473 -24.61 -28.73 -12.04
C LEU A 473 -24.56 -30.17 -11.52
N SER A 474 -25.54 -31.00 -11.87
CA SER A 474 -25.59 -32.40 -11.46
C SER A 474 -24.50 -33.21 -12.16
N GLU A 475 -24.30 -33.00 -13.47
CA GLU A 475 -23.21 -33.62 -14.23
C GLU A 475 -21.83 -33.17 -13.72
N ALA A 476 -21.65 -31.88 -13.45
CA ALA A 476 -20.40 -31.36 -12.89
C ALA A 476 -20.07 -31.98 -11.51
N ARG A 477 -21.08 -32.19 -10.66
CA ARG A 477 -20.92 -32.87 -9.36
C ARG A 477 -20.59 -34.35 -9.52
N LYS A 478 -21.30 -35.04 -10.41
CA LYS A 478 -21.05 -36.45 -10.73
C LYS A 478 -19.62 -36.66 -11.20
N ARG A 479 -19.12 -35.83 -12.13
CA ARG A 479 -17.72 -35.88 -12.58
C ARG A 479 -16.74 -35.57 -11.45
N LYS A 480 -17.04 -34.58 -10.60
CA LYS A 480 -16.20 -34.29 -9.43
C LYS A 480 -16.05 -35.52 -8.51
N GLU A 481 -17.12 -36.28 -8.31
CA GLU A 481 -17.12 -37.55 -7.57
C GLU A 481 -16.34 -38.64 -8.32
N GLU A 482 -16.54 -38.79 -9.63
CA GLU A 482 -15.85 -39.79 -10.47
C GLU A 482 -14.33 -39.58 -10.57
N TYR A 483 -13.87 -38.33 -10.61
CA TYR A 483 -12.44 -37.97 -10.67
C TYR A 483 -11.80 -37.79 -9.27
N GLU A 484 -12.54 -38.06 -8.18
CA GLU A 484 -12.08 -37.93 -6.78
C GLU A 484 -11.43 -36.58 -6.43
N THR A 485 -11.87 -35.48 -7.06
CA THR A 485 -11.23 -34.18 -6.86
C THR A 485 -11.83 -33.42 -5.68
N SER A 486 -10.98 -32.85 -4.84
CA SER A 486 -11.40 -32.00 -3.71
C SER A 486 -11.71 -30.54 -4.12
N LEU A 487 -11.52 -30.19 -5.41
CA LEU A 487 -11.64 -28.81 -5.89
C LEU A 487 -13.10 -28.32 -5.91
N PRO A 488 -13.36 -27.06 -5.50
CA PRO A 488 -14.70 -26.49 -5.55
C PRO A 488 -15.16 -26.28 -7.01
N ILE A 489 -16.46 -26.48 -7.26
CA ILE A 489 -17.06 -26.09 -8.54
C ILE A 489 -17.24 -24.57 -8.51
N ASN A 490 -16.54 -23.88 -9.40
CA ASN A 490 -16.62 -22.44 -9.54
C ASN A 490 -17.32 -22.07 -10.84
N ARG A 491 -18.05 -20.96 -10.82
CA ARG A 491 -18.43 -20.24 -12.02
C ARG A 491 -17.34 -19.25 -12.37
N GLU A 492 -16.91 -19.21 -13.62
CA GLU A 492 -15.96 -18.25 -14.15
C GLU A 492 -16.63 -17.39 -15.20
N PHE A 493 -16.28 -16.10 -15.25
CA PHE A 493 -16.60 -15.26 -16.38
C PHE A 493 -15.39 -14.42 -16.75
N ALA A 494 -15.09 -14.38 -18.05
CA ALA A 494 -13.94 -13.71 -18.62
C ALA A 494 -14.34 -12.73 -19.71
N ILE A 495 -13.62 -11.64 -19.85
CA ILE A 495 -13.58 -10.83 -21.08
C ILE A 495 -12.19 -10.99 -21.67
N ARG A 496 -12.12 -11.35 -22.94
CA ARG A 496 -10.89 -11.68 -23.65
C ARG A 496 -10.79 -10.83 -24.91
N ALA A 497 -9.60 -10.35 -25.21
CA ALA A 497 -9.25 -9.78 -26.50
C ALA A 497 -7.95 -10.42 -27.00
N TYR A 498 -7.91 -10.77 -28.28
CA TYR A 498 -6.77 -11.41 -28.90
C TYR A 498 -6.59 -10.93 -30.33
N ARG A 499 -5.37 -11.03 -30.86
CA ARG A 499 -5.09 -10.78 -32.27
C ARG A 499 -5.36 -12.04 -33.06
N CYS A 500 -6.23 -11.94 -34.06
CA CYS A 500 -6.47 -13.06 -34.98
C CYS A 500 -5.20 -13.35 -35.80
N ASP A 501 -4.76 -14.60 -35.82
CA ASP A 501 -3.52 -14.99 -36.51
C ASP A 501 -3.54 -14.66 -38.01
N GLU A 502 -4.69 -14.84 -38.66
CA GLU A 502 -4.85 -14.61 -40.10
C GLU A 502 -4.96 -13.13 -40.47
N THR A 503 -5.79 -12.38 -39.75
CA THR A 503 -6.12 -10.99 -40.11
C THR A 503 -5.27 -9.95 -39.38
N GLN A 504 -4.60 -10.36 -38.30
CA GLN A 504 -3.89 -9.51 -37.33
C GLN A 504 -4.78 -8.43 -36.68
N GLN A 505 -6.09 -8.47 -36.92
CA GLN A 505 -7.06 -7.58 -36.31
C GLN A 505 -7.36 -8.03 -34.88
N PRO A 506 -7.52 -7.08 -33.94
CA PRO A 506 -7.94 -7.39 -32.59
C PRO A 506 -9.42 -7.78 -32.59
N THR A 507 -9.73 -8.90 -31.96
CA THR A 507 -11.08 -9.39 -31.71
C THR A 507 -11.28 -9.50 -30.20
N ALA A 508 -12.48 -9.19 -29.71
CA ALA A 508 -12.83 -9.36 -28.30
C ALA A 508 -14.16 -10.08 -28.16
N PHE A 509 -14.30 -10.81 -27.06
CA PHE A 509 -15.49 -11.55 -26.68
C PHE A 509 -15.48 -11.77 -25.16
N ALA A 510 -16.63 -11.74 -24.52
CA ALA A 510 -16.77 -12.32 -23.19
C ALA A 510 -16.97 -13.83 -23.28
N ALA A 511 -16.87 -14.54 -22.15
CA ALA A 511 -17.14 -15.97 -22.07
C ALA A 511 -17.48 -16.34 -20.63
N ALA A 512 -18.47 -17.22 -20.46
CA ALA A 512 -18.82 -17.84 -19.19
C ALA A 512 -18.40 -19.31 -19.21
N SER A 513 -17.89 -19.82 -18.10
CA SER A 513 -17.57 -21.25 -17.97
C SER A 513 -17.78 -21.76 -16.54
N LEU A 514 -17.88 -23.08 -16.41
CA LEU A 514 -17.70 -23.77 -15.14
C LEU A 514 -16.23 -24.12 -15.03
N GLY A 515 -15.50 -23.45 -14.14
CA GLY A 515 -14.04 -23.49 -14.01
C GLY A 515 -13.47 -24.80 -13.45
N ALA A 516 -14.07 -25.94 -13.80
CA ALA A 516 -13.49 -27.24 -13.53
C ALA A 516 -12.57 -27.59 -14.73
N GLU A 517 -11.29 -27.89 -14.48
CA GLU A 517 -10.25 -28.22 -15.49
C GLU A 517 -10.59 -29.41 -16.43
N TRP A 518 -11.79 -29.98 -16.33
CA TRP A 518 -12.26 -31.21 -17.00
C TRP A 518 -13.35 -30.95 -18.04
N TRP A 519 -13.73 -29.70 -18.28
CA TRP A 519 -14.82 -29.34 -19.19
C TRP A 519 -14.25 -28.90 -20.55
N GLU A 520 -14.22 -29.82 -21.52
CA GLU A 520 -14.23 -29.44 -22.94
C GLU A 520 -15.63 -28.87 -23.24
N GLU A 521 -15.70 -27.67 -23.83
CA GLU A 521 -16.95 -26.94 -24.03
C GLU A 521 -17.96 -27.78 -24.84
N PRO A 522 -19.27 -27.76 -24.50
CA PRO A 522 -20.28 -28.34 -25.37
C PRO A 522 -20.50 -27.32 -26.49
N VAL A 523 -19.88 -27.59 -27.62
CA VAL A 523 -20.16 -26.90 -28.88
C VAL A 523 -21.61 -27.22 -29.27
N GLU A 524 -22.51 -26.25 -29.19
CA GLU A 524 -23.73 -26.30 -30.01
C GLU A 524 -23.34 -25.86 -31.43
N ILE A 525 -23.91 -26.51 -32.44
CA ILE A 525 -23.72 -26.13 -33.84
C ILE A 525 -25.03 -25.48 -34.27
N ASP A 526 -24.99 -24.23 -34.71
CA ASP A 526 -26.17 -23.52 -35.21
C ASP A 526 -26.72 -24.15 -36.51
N ASP A 527 -27.89 -23.67 -36.94
CA ASP A 527 -28.55 -24.13 -38.16
C ASP A 527 -27.73 -23.87 -39.44
N GLU A 528 -26.65 -23.08 -39.36
CA GLU A 528 -25.72 -22.76 -40.45
C GLU A 528 -24.42 -23.58 -40.38
N GLY A 529 -24.25 -24.42 -39.35
CA GLY A 529 -23.08 -25.27 -39.17
C GLY A 529 -21.93 -24.62 -38.39
N ASN A 530 -22.15 -23.46 -37.76
CA ASN A 530 -21.15 -22.79 -36.93
C ASN A 530 -21.24 -23.24 -35.49
N GLU A 531 -20.11 -23.37 -34.83
CA GLU A 531 -20.04 -23.58 -33.39
C GLU A 531 -20.56 -22.32 -32.66
N VAL A 532 -21.70 -22.43 -31.98
CA VAL A 532 -22.31 -21.36 -31.19
C VAL A 532 -22.46 -21.84 -29.75
N LEU A 533 -21.94 -21.06 -28.80
CA LEU A 533 -22.17 -21.27 -27.37
C LEU A 533 -23.62 -20.91 -27.04
N GLY A 534 -24.47 -21.91 -26.76
CA GLY A 534 -25.87 -21.70 -26.39
C GLY A 534 -26.04 -20.85 -25.12
N PHE A 535 -27.03 -19.95 -25.10
CA PHE A 535 -27.28 -19.04 -23.98
C PHE A 535 -27.79 -19.77 -22.73
N LEU A 536 -27.13 -19.57 -21.58
CA LEU A 536 -27.65 -19.99 -20.28
C LEU A 536 -28.46 -18.85 -19.63
N LYS A 537 -29.55 -19.23 -18.95
CA LYS A 537 -30.45 -18.27 -18.28
C LYS A 537 -29.72 -17.46 -17.19
N GLY A 538 -29.66 -16.15 -17.37
CA GLY A 538 -29.00 -15.20 -16.44
C GLY A 538 -27.64 -14.71 -16.93
N GLU A 539 -27.15 -15.21 -18.07
CA GLU A 539 -25.96 -14.66 -18.73
C GLU A 539 -26.29 -13.43 -19.57
N GLU A 540 -27.53 -13.25 -20.02
CA GLU A 540 -27.92 -12.17 -20.93
C GLU A 540 -27.65 -10.78 -20.34
N GLU A 541 -27.92 -10.61 -19.04
CA GLU A 541 -27.61 -9.38 -18.29
C GLU A 541 -26.08 -9.16 -18.16
N LEU A 542 -25.30 -10.23 -18.09
CA LEU A 542 -23.85 -10.17 -17.93
C LEU A 542 -23.17 -9.84 -19.26
N TRP A 543 -23.56 -10.50 -20.35
CA TRP A 543 -23.09 -10.20 -21.71
C TRP A 543 -23.43 -8.77 -22.13
N SER A 544 -24.69 -8.34 -21.94
CA SER A 544 -25.11 -6.97 -22.23
C SER A 544 -24.31 -5.93 -21.41
N ALA A 545 -23.93 -6.28 -20.18
CA ALA A 545 -23.12 -5.40 -19.34
C ALA A 545 -21.62 -5.43 -19.71
N CYS A 546 -21.16 -6.42 -20.48
CA CYS A 546 -19.78 -6.62 -20.88
C CYS A 546 -19.44 -6.11 -22.28
N GLU A 547 -20.43 -5.93 -23.15
CA GLU A 547 -20.26 -5.40 -24.51
C GLU A 547 -19.41 -4.10 -24.57
N PRO A 548 -19.62 -3.07 -23.71
CA PRO A 548 -18.78 -1.87 -23.74
C PRO A 548 -17.32 -2.12 -23.33
N PHE A 549 -17.07 -3.21 -22.61
CA PHE A 549 -15.74 -3.59 -22.13
C PHE A 549 -14.99 -4.47 -23.14
N GLU A 550 -15.70 -5.26 -23.94
CA GLU A 550 -15.12 -5.98 -25.07
C GLU A 550 -14.50 -5.02 -26.08
N GLU A 551 -15.25 -3.99 -26.49
CA GLU A 551 -14.75 -2.93 -27.37
C GLU A 551 -13.51 -2.25 -26.78
N ARG A 552 -13.55 -1.92 -25.49
CA ARG A 552 -12.39 -1.30 -24.83
C ARG A 552 -11.16 -2.19 -24.78
N LEU A 553 -11.30 -3.49 -24.48
CA LEU A 553 -10.16 -4.42 -24.50
C LEU A 553 -9.62 -4.59 -25.93
N ARG A 554 -10.49 -4.64 -26.94
CA ARG A 554 -10.11 -4.68 -28.35
C ARG A 554 -9.30 -3.46 -28.75
N ASP A 555 -9.77 -2.27 -28.39
CA ASP A 555 -9.09 -1.01 -28.70
C ASP A 555 -7.75 -0.91 -27.97
N ALA A 556 -7.71 -1.28 -26.67
CA ALA A 556 -6.46 -1.35 -25.92
C ALA A 556 -5.45 -2.32 -26.55
N LEU A 557 -5.90 -3.49 -27.02
CA LEU A 557 -5.06 -4.45 -27.73
C LEU A 557 -4.52 -3.87 -29.05
N ALA A 558 -5.33 -3.06 -29.75
CA ALA A 558 -4.93 -2.37 -30.98
C ALA A 558 -3.79 -1.36 -30.71
N GLU A 559 -3.87 -0.65 -29.59
CA GLU A 559 -2.92 0.40 -29.18
C GLU A 559 -1.63 -0.16 -28.54
N LEU A 560 -1.69 -1.35 -27.95
CA LEU A 560 -0.55 -2.00 -27.28
C LEU A 560 0.31 -2.82 -28.27
N PRO A 561 1.51 -2.35 -28.64
CA PRO A 561 2.34 -2.98 -29.64
C PRO A 561 2.87 -4.33 -29.16
N GLY A 562 2.75 -5.36 -30.00
CA GLY A 562 3.18 -6.72 -29.65
C GLY A 562 2.29 -7.39 -28.60
N CYS A 563 1.23 -6.75 -28.11
CA CYS A 563 0.25 -7.44 -27.28
C CYS A 563 -0.65 -8.31 -28.17
N ASN A 564 -0.63 -9.61 -27.90
CA ASN A 564 -1.36 -10.62 -28.66
C ASN A 564 -2.62 -11.06 -27.93
N PHE A 565 -2.65 -10.91 -26.61
CA PHE A 565 -3.76 -11.36 -25.78
C PHE A 565 -3.89 -10.49 -24.53
N LEU A 566 -5.13 -10.14 -24.19
CA LEU A 566 -5.55 -9.54 -22.94
C LEU A 566 -6.78 -10.28 -22.42
N SER A 567 -6.80 -10.64 -21.15
CA SER A 567 -8.01 -11.13 -20.50
C SER A 567 -8.13 -10.68 -19.07
N ILE A 568 -9.38 -10.54 -18.64
CA ILE A 568 -9.75 -10.36 -17.24
C ILE A 568 -10.89 -11.32 -16.92
N SER A 569 -10.73 -12.11 -15.86
CA SER A 569 -11.75 -13.04 -15.38
C SER A 569 -11.93 -12.98 -13.88
N HIS A 570 -13.11 -13.43 -13.46
CA HIS A 570 -13.48 -13.62 -12.06
C HIS A 570 -14.09 -15.00 -11.90
N GLU A 571 -13.81 -15.61 -10.77
CA GLU A 571 -14.42 -16.87 -10.39
C GLU A 571 -15.16 -16.75 -9.05
N ALA A 572 -16.36 -17.32 -8.95
CA ALA A 572 -17.14 -17.40 -7.71
C ALA A 572 -17.55 -18.85 -7.39
N PRO A 573 -17.47 -19.29 -6.13
CA PRO A 573 -17.87 -20.64 -5.78
C PRO A 573 -19.38 -20.85 -5.98
N ILE A 574 -19.75 -22.06 -6.39
CA ILE A 574 -21.14 -22.52 -6.39
C ILE A 574 -21.39 -23.24 -5.05
N PRO A 575 -22.39 -22.82 -4.26
CA PRO A 575 -22.70 -23.47 -2.99
C PRO A 575 -22.93 -24.97 -3.16
N ALA A 576 -22.36 -25.78 -2.28
CA ALA A 576 -22.83 -27.15 -2.08
C ALA A 576 -24.25 -27.06 -1.52
N LYS A 577 -25.25 -27.53 -2.29
CA LYS A 577 -26.61 -27.69 -1.80
C LYS A 577 -26.64 -28.82 -0.77
#